data_AF-A0A6M4P578-F1
#
_entry.id   AF-A0A6M4P578-F1
#
_cell.length_a   1.000
_cell.length_b   1.000
_cell.length_c   1.000
_cell.angle_alpha   90.00
_cell.angle_beta   90.00
_cell.angle_gamma   90.00
#
_symmetry.space_group_name_H-M   'P 1'
#
loop_
_entity.id
_entity.type
_entity.pdbx_description
1 polymer ?
#
loop_
_entity_poly.entity_id
_entity_poly.type
_entity_poly.pdbx_seq_one_letter_code
_entity_poly.pdbx_strand_id
1 'polypeptide(L)'
;MKKLFKWVAIIFVGFIIIGVIFGNDDSQTVTADARIDESPSEQPVTAAAPEQIKSTTVDVVKEEAEPEGLSRPQKNAVRSAEQYISMTGFSRKGLIGQLSSDGGEGYDVTDATIAVDSLNIEWNEQAVRSARQYLDMMGFSCNSLIEQLSSDGGEGYTVDQATYGAQQAGACS
;
A
#
# COMPACT_ATOMS: atom_id res chain seq x y z
N MET A 1 -24.92 -18.26 -3.15
CA MET A 1 -24.79 -17.05 -2.31
C MET A 1 -24.20 -17.45 -0.98
N LYS A 2 -23.05 -16.85 -0.65
CA LYS A 2 -22.30 -16.78 0.62
C LYS A 2 -20.81 -16.66 0.26
N LYS A 3 -20.50 -15.55 -0.42
CA LYS A 3 -19.16 -14.97 -0.39
C LYS A 3 -19.07 -14.10 0.85
N LEU A 4 -17.84 -13.79 1.21
CA LEU A 4 -17.38 -12.65 2.02
C LEU A 4 -16.90 -13.00 3.43
N PHE A 5 -15.75 -12.42 3.76
CA PHE A 5 -15.07 -12.34 5.06
C PHE A 5 -14.13 -13.47 5.45
N LYS A 6 -13.04 -13.66 4.69
CA LYS A 6 -11.75 -14.13 5.25
C LYS A 6 -10.54 -13.59 4.49
N TRP A 7 -10.39 -12.28 4.39
CA TRP A 7 -9.09 -11.65 4.12
C TRP A 7 -9.03 -10.37 4.96
N VAL A 8 -8.71 -10.53 6.25
CA VAL A 8 -8.07 -9.44 6.99
C VAL A 8 -6.63 -9.44 6.50
N ALA A 9 -6.40 -8.75 5.38
CA ALA A 9 -5.06 -8.33 5.01
C ALA A 9 -4.62 -7.34 6.10
N ILE A 10 -3.69 -7.80 6.93
CA ILE A 10 -2.99 -6.96 7.90
C ILE A 10 -2.12 -6.02 7.07
N ILE A 11 -2.68 -4.86 6.71
CA ILE A 11 -1.92 -3.72 6.22
C ILE A 11 -1.29 -3.09 7.47
N PHE A 12 -0.08 -3.52 7.80
CA PHE A 12 0.83 -2.76 8.65
C PHE A 12 2.00 -2.30 7.79
N VAL A 13 1.70 -1.39 6.86
CA VAL A 13 2.70 -0.51 6.28
C VAL A 13 2.75 0.74 7.17
N GLY A 14 3.97 1.10 7.58
CA GLY A 14 4.23 1.89 8.77
C GLY A 14 3.52 3.24 8.87
N PHE A 15 2.74 3.39 9.94
CA PHE A 15 2.45 4.68 10.57
C PHE A 15 3.10 4.68 11.96
N ILE A 16 4.40 4.95 12.04
CA ILE A 16 4.99 5.47 13.29
C ILE A 16 4.72 6.97 13.29
N ILE A 17 3.57 7.36 13.86
CA ILE A 17 3.37 8.74 14.31
C ILE A 17 3.82 8.78 15.77
N ILE A 18 4.94 9.46 15.99
CA ILE A 18 5.42 9.87 17.31
C ILE A 18 4.35 10.77 17.92
N GLY A 19 3.75 10.31 19.02
CA GLY A 19 2.85 11.08 19.87
C GLY A 19 3.13 10.77 21.34
N VAL A 20 4.30 11.17 21.84
CA VAL A 20 4.54 11.29 23.28
C VAL A 20 4.32 12.75 23.63
N ILE A 21 3.39 13.05 24.55
CA ILE A 21 3.51 14.10 25.59
C ILE A 21 2.25 14.12 26.49
N PHE A 22 2.50 13.83 27.77
CA PHE A 22 1.82 14.17 29.04
C PHE A 22 0.42 13.65 29.40
N GLY A 23 0.34 13.04 30.59
CA GLY A 23 -0.85 13.11 31.46
C GLY A 23 -1.10 11.87 32.33
N ASN A 24 -0.38 11.77 33.45
CA ASN A 24 -0.64 10.82 34.53
C ASN A 24 -1.66 11.43 35.50
N ASP A 25 -2.81 10.79 35.75
CA ASP A 25 -3.51 10.93 37.02
C ASP A 25 -4.44 9.74 37.29
N ASP A 26 -4.23 9.12 38.45
CA ASP A 26 -5.10 8.16 39.10
C ASP A 26 -6.44 8.81 39.45
N SER A 27 -7.53 8.02 39.46
CA SER A 27 -8.57 8.00 40.50
C SER A 27 -9.99 7.71 39.98
N GLN A 28 -10.51 6.57 40.45
CA GLN A 28 -11.87 6.34 40.95
C GLN A 28 -13.08 6.17 40.00
N THR A 29 -13.68 5.00 40.21
CA THR A 29 -15.04 4.54 39.97
C THR A 29 -16.13 5.51 40.43
N VAL A 30 -17.16 5.75 39.61
CA VAL A 30 -18.54 6.02 40.08
C VAL A 30 -19.56 5.39 39.11
N THR A 31 -20.42 4.59 39.76
CA THR A 31 -21.72 3.99 39.43
C THR A 31 -22.59 4.52 38.27
N ALA A 32 -23.24 3.54 37.64
CA ALA A 32 -24.48 3.66 36.88
C ALA A 32 -25.64 4.26 37.71
N ASP A 33 -26.48 5.09 37.08
CA ASP A 33 -27.93 4.84 36.88
C ASP A 33 -28.56 5.97 36.02
N ALA A 34 -29.82 5.76 35.63
CA ALA A 34 -30.77 6.67 34.97
C ALA A 34 -31.00 6.45 33.45
N ARG A 35 -31.87 5.48 33.17
CA ARG A 35 -32.83 5.46 32.05
C ARG A 35 -33.66 6.76 32.01
N ILE A 36 -33.85 7.32 30.82
CA ILE A 36 -35.13 7.89 30.39
C ILE A 36 -35.47 7.33 29.01
N ASP A 37 -36.75 7.02 28.88
CA ASP A 37 -37.48 6.28 27.86
C ASP A 37 -37.93 7.20 26.69
N GLU A 38 -38.37 6.55 25.61
CA GLU A 38 -39.37 7.01 24.61
C GLU A 38 -38.99 7.91 23.41
N SER A 39 -38.60 7.27 22.29
CA SER A 39 -39.26 7.16 20.96
C SER A 39 -40.50 8.05 20.64
N PRO A 40 -40.99 8.16 19.37
CA PRO A 40 -40.40 8.49 18.06
C PRO A 40 -41.18 9.60 17.30
N SER A 41 -40.61 10.18 16.24
CA SER A 41 -41.42 10.84 15.18
C SER A 41 -40.73 10.75 13.82
N GLU A 42 -41.32 9.95 12.93
CA GLU A 42 -41.11 10.00 11.49
C GLU A 42 -41.80 11.23 10.88
N GLN A 43 -41.29 11.68 9.72
CA GLN A 43 -41.98 12.00 8.46
C GLN A 43 -41.23 13.13 7.69
N PRO A 44 -41.51 13.41 6.41
CA PRO A 44 -40.71 12.94 5.28
C PRO A 44 -40.08 14.13 4.50
N VAL A 45 -38.93 13.93 3.85
CA VAL A 45 -38.50 14.88 2.81
C VAL A 45 -38.60 14.24 1.44
N THR A 46 -39.65 14.69 0.75
CA THR A 46 -40.03 14.40 -0.62
C THR A 46 -38.98 14.89 -1.61
N ALA A 47 -38.89 14.12 -2.70
CA ALA A 47 -38.11 14.30 -3.90
C ALA A 47 -37.90 15.74 -4.41
N ALA A 48 -36.65 16.02 -4.80
CA ALA A 48 -36.32 16.91 -5.90
C ALA A 48 -35.10 16.38 -6.65
N ALA A 49 -35.34 15.86 -7.85
CA ALA A 49 -34.41 15.68 -8.95
C ALA A 49 -35.15 16.15 -10.21
N PRO A 50 -34.50 16.51 -11.34
CA PRO A 50 -33.07 16.76 -11.59
C PRO A 50 -32.84 18.06 -12.42
N GLU A 51 -31.77 18.84 -12.17
CA GLU A 51 -31.32 19.83 -13.15
C GLU A 51 -29.80 19.77 -13.38
N GLN A 52 -29.46 19.12 -14.49
CA GLN A 52 -28.45 19.49 -15.49
C GLN A 52 -27.08 19.94 -14.99
N ILE A 53 -26.20 18.96 -14.78
CA ILE A 53 -24.77 19.16 -15.05
C ILE A 53 -24.58 18.88 -16.54
N LYS A 54 -24.44 19.95 -17.32
CA LYS A 54 -24.03 19.94 -18.71
C LYS A 54 -22.63 19.31 -18.76
N SER A 55 -22.62 17.99 -18.97
CA SER A 55 -21.43 17.19 -19.17
C SER A 55 -20.66 17.77 -20.35
N THR A 56 -19.66 18.58 -20.01
CA THR A 56 -18.66 19.04 -20.94
C THR A 56 -17.91 17.79 -21.33
N THR A 57 -18.13 17.37 -22.57
CA THR A 57 -17.29 16.48 -23.34
C THR A 57 -15.84 16.86 -23.09
N VAL A 58 -15.19 16.13 -22.20
CA VAL A 58 -13.73 16.08 -22.14
C VAL A 58 -13.35 15.42 -23.44
N ASP A 59 -12.90 16.25 -24.38
CA ASP A 59 -12.09 15.83 -25.51
C ASP A 59 -11.04 14.87 -24.97
N VAL A 60 -11.28 13.58 -25.18
CA VAL A 60 -10.25 12.56 -25.11
C VAL A 60 -9.35 12.86 -26.29
N VAL A 61 -8.42 13.78 -26.04
CA VAL A 61 -7.21 13.89 -26.84
C VAL A 61 -6.51 12.56 -26.62
N LYS A 62 -6.80 11.65 -27.55
CA LYS A 62 -5.97 10.51 -27.87
C LYS A 62 -4.62 11.11 -28.23
N GLU A 63 -3.74 11.18 -27.23
CA GLU A 63 -2.37 11.62 -27.39
C GLU A 63 -1.71 10.62 -28.35
N GLU A 64 -1.61 11.09 -29.58
CA GLU A 64 -0.97 10.46 -30.70
C GLU A 64 0.52 10.31 -30.38
N ALA A 65 1.03 9.12 -30.63
CA ALA A 65 2.36 8.68 -30.22
C ALA A 65 3.47 9.64 -30.68
N GLU A 66 4.18 10.23 -29.71
CA GLU A 66 5.57 10.61 -29.93
C GLU A 66 6.43 9.33 -29.81
N PRO A 67 7.13 8.91 -30.88
CA PRO A 67 8.16 7.91 -30.71
C PRO A 67 9.40 8.55 -30.06
N GLU A 68 10.04 7.74 -29.19
CA GLU A 68 11.30 7.96 -28.45
C GLU A 68 11.18 8.64 -27.06
N GLY A 69 10.30 8.14 -26.18
CA GLY A 69 10.45 8.37 -24.74
C GLY A 69 9.18 8.19 -23.91
N LEU A 70 9.36 7.92 -22.62
CA LEU A 70 8.27 7.80 -21.62
C LEU A 70 7.33 9.02 -21.62
N SER A 71 6.03 8.78 -21.40
CA SER A 71 5.02 9.81 -21.20
C SER A 71 5.32 10.65 -19.94
N ARG A 72 4.67 11.82 -19.78
CA ARG A 72 4.85 12.64 -18.57
C ARG A 72 4.47 11.89 -17.28
N PRO A 73 3.32 11.21 -17.19
CA PRO A 73 3.00 10.36 -16.03
C PRO A 73 4.05 9.28 -15.77
N GLN A 74 4.52 8.59 -16.82
CA GLN A 74 5.55 7.55 -16.68
C GLN A 74 6.86 8.13 -16.14
N LYS A 75 7.31 9.28 -16.65
CA LYS A 75 8.50 9.99 -16.12
C LYS A 75 8.34 10.39 -14.65
N ASN A 76 7.14 10.76 -14.23
CA ASN A 76 6.86 11.08 -12.82
C ASN A 76 6.93 9.81 -11.97
N ALA A 77 6.28 8.73 -12.40
CA ALA A 77 6.32 7.44 -11.74
C ALA A 77 7.74 6.87 -11.64
N VAL A 78 8.61 7.10 -12.65
CA VAL A 78 10.04 6.73 -12.58
C VAL A 78 10.73 7.43 -11.41
N ARG A 79 10.53 8.74 -11.25
CA ARG A 79 11.15 9.49 -10.15
C ARG A 79 10.63 9.05 -8.78
N SER A 80 9.32 8.77 -8.66
CA SER A 80 8.75 8.18 -7.43
C SER A 80 9.36 6.80 -7.17
N ALA A 81 9.48 5.94 -8.19
CA ALA A 81 10.06 4.61 -8.08
C ALA A 81 11.51 4.66 -7.57
N GLU A 82 12.35 5.53 -8.14
CA GLU A 82 13.72 5.78 -7.70
C GLU A 82 13.77 6.25 -6.24
N GLN A 83 12.86 7.13 -5.84
CA GLN A 83 12.77 7.61 -4.46
C GLN A 83 12.46 6.45 -3.49
N TYR A 84 11.47 5.62 -3.80
CA TYR A 84 11.10 4.48 -2.95
C TYR A 84 12.25 3.48 -2.79
N ILE A 85 12.88 3.04 -3.88
CA ILE A 85 13.98 2.07 -3.83
C ILE A 85 15.27 2.67 -3.24
N SER A 86 15.39 4.00 -3.16
CA SER A 86 16.47 4.64 -2.40
C SER A 86 16.30 4.47 -0.89
N MET A 87 15.06 4.43 -0.40
CA MET A 87 14.75 4.40 1.04
C MET A 87 14.69 2.98 1.61
N THR A 88 14.09 2.04 0.89
CA THR A 88 14.00 0.63 1.33
C THR A 88 14.04 -0.35 0.15
N GLY A 89 14.06 -1.65 0.44
CA GLY A 89 13.96 -2.71 -0.56
C GLY A 89 12.52 -2.91 -1.00
N PHE A 90 12.29 -3.05 -2.31
CA PHE A 90 11.00 -3.39 -2.87
C PHE A 90 11.11 -4.52 -3.89
N SER A 91 10.11 -5.42 -3.88
CA SER A 91 9.90 -6.29 -5.04
C SER A 91 9.35 -5.47 -6.21
N ARG A 92 9.50 -5.99 -7.42
CA ARG A 92 8.88 -5.38 -8.60
C ARG A 92 7.37 -5.20 -8.42
N LYS A 93 6.69 -6.23 -7.90
CA LYS A 93 5.24 -6.21 -7.67
C LYS A 93 4.87 -5.19 -6.59
N GLY A 94 5.61 -5.18 -5.49
CA GLY A 94 5.41 -4.25 -4.38
C GLY A 94 5.60 -2.80 -4.81
N LEU A 95 6.64 -2.51 -5.59
CA LEU A 95 6.90 -1.16 -6.09
C LEU A 95 5.80 -0.68 -7.04
N ILE A 96 5.35 -1.52 -7.97
CA ILE A 96 4.21 -1.19 -8.85
C ILE A 96 2.96 -0.94 -8.00
N GLY A 97 2.68 -1.80 -7.02
CA GLY A 97 1.53 -1.65 -6.12
C GLY A 97 1.60 -0.36 -5.30
N GLN A 98 2.77 0.01 -4.79
CA GLN A 98 2.99 1.26 -4.05
C GLN A 98 2.67 2.48 -4.92
N LEU A 99 3.17 2.50 -6.16
CA LEU A 99 2.95 3.59 -7.11
C LEU A 99 1.49 3.67 -7.57
N SER A 100 0.82 2.53 -7.78
CA SER A 100 -0.54 2.52 -8.32
C SER A 100 -1.65 2.53 -7.27
N SER A 101 -1.33 2.35 -6.00
CA SER A 101 -2.36 2.28 -4.95
C SER A 101 -2.98 3.65 -4.67
N ASP A 102 -4.29 3.66 -4.38
CA ASP A 102 -5.03 4.86 -3.99
C ASP A 102 -4.47 5.51 -2.71
N GLY A 103 -3.90 4.70 -1.80
CA GLY A 103 -3.24 5.16 -0.58
C GLY A 103 -1.77 5.55 -0.76
N GLY A 104 -1.22 5.36 -1.96
CA GLY A 104 0.14 5.71 -2.33
C GLY A 104 0.17 6.95 -3.22
N GLU A 105 0.50 6.75 -4.50
CA GLU A 105 0.65 7.84 -5.48
C GLU A 105 -0.48 7.87 -6.52
N GLY A 106 -1.29 6.82 -6.62
CA GLY A 106 -2.46 6.76 -7.50
C GLY A 106 -2.16 6.82 -9.00
N TYR A 107 -0.96 6.41 -9.44
CA TYR A 107 -0.66 6.28 -10.86
C TYR A 107 -1.49 5.17 -11.51
N ASP A 108 -1.81 5.30 -12.80
CA ASP A 108 -2.35 4.17 -13.56
C ASP A 108 -1.37 3.00 -13.48
N VAL A 109 -1.90 1.79 -13.25
CA VAL A 109 -1.09 0.57 -13.11
C VAL A 109 -0.16 0.37 -14.32
N THR A 110 -0.63 0.72 -15.51
CA THR A 110 0.16 0.67 -16.74
C THR A 110 1.36 1.63 -16.69
N ASP A 111 1.17 2.87 -16.26
CA ASP A 111 2.24 3.86 -16.16
C ASP A 111 3.25 3.49 -15.07
N ALA A 112 2.77 3.01 -13.91
CA ALA A 112 3.61 2.48 -12.83
C ALA A 112 4.45 1.29 -13.31
N THR A 113 3.85 0.36 -14.05
CA THR A 113 4.54 -0.81 -14.61
C THR A 113 5.63 -0.40 -15.59
N ILE A 114 5.29 0.48 -16.56
CA ILE A 114 6.25 0.98 -17.53
C ILE A 114 7.40 1.73 -16.84
N ALA A 115 7.10 2.53 -15.82
CA ALA A 115 8.11 3.24 -15.06
C ALA A 115 9.08 2.28 -14.35
N VAL A 116 8.57 1.31 -13.61
CA VAL A 116 9.39 0.32 -12.89
C VAL A 116 10.22 -0.52 -13.86
N ASP A 117 9.65 -0.93 -14.99
CA ASP A 117 10.34 -1.72 -16.01
C ASP A 117 11.38 -0.94 -16.81
N SER A 118 11.29 0.39 -16.83
CA SER A 118 12.29 1.25 -17.47
C SER A 118 13.57 1.41 -16.65
N LEU A 119 13.54 1.04 -15.37
CA LEU A 119 14.68 1.13 -14.46
C LEU A 119 15.52 -0.15 -14.50
N ASN A 120 16.84 0.00 -14.48
CA ASN A 120 17.76 -1.13 -14.36
C ASN A 120 17.96 -1.52 -12.89
N ILE A 121 17.00 -2.27 -12.32
CA ILE A 121 16.98 -2.66 -10.91
C ILE A 121 17.45 -4.11 -10.73
N GLU A 122 18.43 -4.30 -9.86
CA GLU A 122 18.85 -5.62 -9.40
C GLU A 122 17.89 -6.14 -8.32
N TRP A 123 16.85 -6.86 -8.74
CA TRP A 123 15.78 -7.32 -7.84
C TRP A 123 16.25 -8.28 -6.74
N ASN A 124 17.31 -9.04 -7.00
CA ASN A 124 17.94 -9.87 -5.98
C ASN A 124 18.53 -9.01 -4.85
N GLU A 125 19.21 -7.90 -5.18
CA GLU A 125 19.75 -6.98 -4.17
C GLU A 125 18.64 -6.28 -3.37
N GLN A 126 17.50 -5.97 -4.03
CA GLN A 126 16.32 -5.48 -3.31
C GLN A 126 15.81 -6.52 -2.30
N ALA A 127 15.74 -7.79 -2.69
CA ALA A 127 15.32 -8.88 -1.80
C ALA A 127 16.28 -9.05 -0.60
N VAL A 128 17.60 -8.94 -0.81
CA VAL A 128 18.58 -8.94 0.30
C VAL A 128 18.34 -7.78 1.25
N ARG A 129 18.05 -6.59 0.72
CA ARG A 129 17.77 -5.40 1.53
C ARG A 129 16.51 -5.57 2.38
N SER A 130 15.40 -6.03 1.79
CA SER A 130 14.17 -6.33 2.53
C SER A 130 14.40 -7.43 3.58
N ALA A 131 15.13 -8.49 3.23
CA ALA A 131 15.46 -9.58 4.13
C ALA A 131 16.23 -9.10 5.38
N ARG A 132 17.26 -8.27 5.19
CA ARG A 132 18.02 -7.67 6.31
C ARG A 132 17.14 -6.79 7.18
N GLN A 133 16.29 -5.97 6.57
CA GLN A 133 15.38 -5.10 7.34
C GLN A 133 14.44 -5.92 8.24
N TYR A 134 13.88 -7.02 7.75
CA TYR A 134 13.06 -7.90 8.58
C TYR A 134 13.86 -8.49 9.75
N LEU A 135 15.06 -8.98 9.48
CA LEU A 135 15.94 -9.57 10.50
C LEU A 135 16.40 -8.55 11.56
N ASP A 136 16.61 -7.30 11.16
CA ASP A 136 16.94 -6.21 12.09
C ASP A 136 15.77 -5.85 13.01
N MET A 137 14.53 -6.01 12.52
CA MET A 137 13.32 -5.74 13.31
C MET A 137 12.94 -6.90 14.23
N MET A 138 13.06 -8.14 13.76
CA MET A 138 12.73 -9.33 14.55
C MET A 138 13.35 -10.61 13.98
N GLY A 139 13.41 -11.67 14.79
CA GLY A 139 13.92 -12.96 14.36
C GLY A 139 12.99 -13.67 13.37
N PHE A 140 13.56 -14.20 12.29
CA PHE A 140 12.89 -15.11 11.35
C PHE A 140 13.70 -16.39 11.18
N SER A 141 13.01 -17.51 10.94
CA SER A 141 13.63 -18.69 10.33
C SER A 141 13.84 -18.48 8.83
N CYS A 142 14.75 -19.24 8.21
CA CYS A 142 14.95 -19.23 6.75
C CYS A 142 13.62 -19.35 5.99
N ASN A 143 12.83 -20.39 6.27
CA ASN A 143 11.59 -20.66 5.55
C ASN A 143 10.56 -19.55 5.77
N SER A 144 10.38 -19.09 7.02
CA SER A 144 9.40 -18.03 7.31
C SER A 144 9.79 -16.70 6.67
N LEU A 145 11.10 -16.40 6.53
CA LEU A 145 11.54 -15.19 5.82
C LEU A 145 11.28 -15.30 4.33
N ILE A 146 11.56 -16.45 3.73
CA ILE A 146 11.26 -16.71 2.31
C ILE A 146 9.76 -16.58 2.03
N GLU A 147 8.92 -17.15 2.90
CA GLU A 147 7.46 -17.00 2.83
C GLU A 147 7.03 -15.54 2.96
N GLN A 148 7.57 -14.80 3.94
CA GLN A 148 7.25 -13.39 4.12
C GLN A 148 7.57 -12.56 2.87
N LEU A 149 8.77 -12.74 2.32
CA LEU A 149 9.24 -12.01 1.14
C LEU A 149 8.47 -12.38 -0.13
N SER A 150 8.12 -13.65 -0.32
CA SER A 150 7.42 -14.11 -1.53
C SER A 150 5.89 -14.02 -1.44
N SER A 151 5.33 -13.80 -0.26
CA SER A 151 3.88 -13.75 -0.09
C SER A 151 3.26 -12.55 -0.80
N ASP A 152 2.09 -12.78 -1.41
CA ASP A 152 1.32 -11.73 -2.10
C ASP A 152 0.81 -10.63 -1.15
N GLY A 153 0.58 -10.99 0.12
CA GLY A 153 0.19 -10.05 1.17
C GLY A 153 1.38 -9.43 1.92
N GLY A 154 2.60 -9.87 1.63
CA GLY A 154 3.84 -9.32 2.16
C GLY A 154 4.55 -8.51 1.09
N GLU A 155 5.77 -8.91 0.72
CA GLU A 155 6.60 -8.13 -0.20
C GLU A 155 6.40 -8.48 -1.68
N GLY A 156 5.91 -9.68 -2.02
CA GLY A 156 5.62 -10.09 -3.40
C GLY A 156 6.83 -10.32 -4.31
N TYR A 157 7.99 -10.70 -3.75
CA TYR A 157 9.13 -11.19 -4.53
C TYR A 157 8.82 -12.53 -5.20
N THR A 158 9.55 -12.89 -6.26
CA THR A 158 9.54 -14.28 -6.71
C THR A 158 10.16 -15.18 -5.63
N VAL A 159 9.79 -16.47 -5.62
CA VAL A 159 10.35 -17.43 -4.65
C VAL A 159 11.87 -17.50 -4.76
N ASP A 160 12.42 -17.41 -5.98
CA ASP A 160 13.87 -17.41 -6.21
C ASP A 160 14.55 -16.16 -5.63
N GLN A 161 13.96 -14.98 -5.83
CA GLN A 161 14.45 -13.72 -5.25
C GLN A 161 14.38 -13.74 -3.72
N ALA A 162 13.26 -14.20 -3.17
CA ALA A 162 13.08 -14.34 -1.73
C ALA A 162 14.08 -15.33 -1.10
N THR A 163 14.31 -16.47 -1.76
CA THR A 163 15.29 -17.48 -1.35
C THR A 163 16.70 -16.91 -1.37
N TYR A 164 17.08 -16.23 -2.45
CA TYR A 164 18.36 -15.54 -2.55
C TYR A 164 18.52 -14.49 -1.44
N GLY A 165 17.51 -13.65 -1.25
CA GLY A 165 17.48 -12.62 -0.21
C GLY A 165 17.71 -13.19 1.19
N ALA A 166 16.96 -14.22 1.57
CA ALA A 166 17.06 -14.86 2.88
C ALA A 166 18.43 -15.52 3.11
N GLN A 167 18.99 -16.19 2.10
CA GLN A 167 20.31 -16.80 2.17
C GLN A 167 21.41 -15.76 2.37
N GLN A 168 21.42 -14.71 1.54
CA GLN A 168 22.45 -13.67 1.58
C GLN A 168 22.33 -12.73 2.79
N ALA A 169 21.14 -12.68 3.41
CA ALA A 169 20.93 -12.00 4.68
C ALA A 169 21.32 -12.86 5.90
N GLY A 170 21.68 -14.13 5.71
CA GLY A 170 22.15 -15.02 6.78
C GLY A 170 21.04 -15.76 7.55
N ALA A 171 19.79 -15.74 7.07
CA ALA A 171 18.69 -16.45 7.73
C ALA A 171 18.74 -17.97 7.58
N CYS A 172 19.57 -18.49 6.65
CA CYS A 172 19.58 -19.88 6.20
C CYS A 172 20.87 -20.64 6.54
N SER A 173 21.78 -20.04 7.29
CA SER A 173 23.08 -20.61 7.69
C SER A 173 23.10 -21.09 9.13
#